data_AF-K4AG99-F1
#
_entry.id   AF-K4AG99-F1
#
_cell.length_a   1.000
_cell.length_b   1.000
_cell.length_c   1.000
_cell.angle_alpha   90.00
_cell.angle_beta   90.00
_cell.angle_gamma   90.00
#
_symmetry.space_group_name_H-M   'P 1'
#
loop_
_entity.id
_entity.type
_entity.pdbx_description
1 polymer ?
#
loop_
_entity_poly.entity_id
_entity_poly.type
_entity_poly.pdbx_seq_one_letter_code
_entity_poly.pdbx_strand_id
1 'polypeptide(L)'
;MGLCRTKTIVGKREAERSRQPTKPNQCRHDGRRSMAGKAGGLKGVALIGGGANSTVAGALHFFQDPSTGYTEVRGKVTGLAPGRHGFHIHVFGDTTNGCNSTGPHFNPHNKPHGAPFDDERHVGDLGNIVANKDGVAEVFIRDLQVWLS
;
A
#
# COMPACT_ATOMS: atom_id res chain seq x y z
N MET A 1 -14.49 -8.60 -13.07
CA MET A 1 -14.67 -8.80 -11.62
C MET A 1 -13.47 -8.22 -10.92
N GLY A 2 -13.65 -7.13 -10.16
CA GLY A 2 -12.57 -6.45 -9.45
C GLY A 2 -12.13 -7.22 -8.21
N LEU A 3 -10.82 -7.24 -7.96
CA LEU A 3 -10.21 -7.76 -6.75
C LEU A 3 -10.51 -6.84 -5.58
N CYS A 4 -11.21 -7.32 -4.55
CA CYS A 4 -11.32 -6.53 -3.33
C CYS A 4 -11.37 -7.39 -2.08
N ARG A 5 -10.23 -7.48 -1.39
CA ARG A 5 -10.18 -7.24 0.05
C ARG A 5 -8.91 -6.43 0.33
N THR A 6 -9.08 -5.25 0.90
CA THR A 6 -7.99 -4.43 1.44
C THR A 6 -8.41 -4.11 2.86
N LYS A 7 -8.00 -4.94 3.82
CA LYS A 7 -8.05 -4.57 5.23
C LYS A 7 -6.95 -3.51 5.44
N THR A 8 -7.26 -2.24 5.23
CA THR A 8 -6.34 -1.15 5.58
C THR A 8 -6.17 -1.16 7.10
N ILE A 9 -5.13 -1.82 7.60
CA ILE A 9 -4.70 -1.67 8.98
C ILE A 9 -3.95 -0.33 9.04
N VAL A 10 -4.58 0.64 9.72
CA VAL A 10 -3.92 1.89 10.15
C VAL A 10 -2.63 1.52 10.86
N GLY A 11 -1.52 2.08 10.37
CA GLY A 11 -0.16 1.73 10.76
C GLY A 11 0.03 1.66 12.27
N LYS A 12 0.39 0.49 12.78
CA LYS A 12 0.99 0.39 14.10
C LYS A 12 2.43 0.90 13.99
N ARG A 13 2.74 1.98 14.70
CA ARG A 13 4.11 2.41 14.98
C ARG A 13 4.79 1.28 15.78
N GLU A 14 5.61 0.46 15.12
CA GLU A 14 6.51 -0.44 15.85
C GLU A 14 7.65 0.39 16.42
N ALA A 15 7.63 0.58 17.73
CA ALA A 15 8.74 1.16 18.48
C ALA A 15 9.82 0.08 18.62
N GLU A 16 10.95 0.28 17.93
CA GLU A 16 12.10 -0.62 18.03
C GLU A 16 12.71 -0.54 19.43
N ARG A 17 12.57 -1.63 20.20
CA ARG A 17 13.18 -1.79 21.52
C ARG A 17 14.65 -2.14 21.34
N SER A 18 15.53 -1.13 21.34
CA SER A 18 16.98 -1.38 21.31
C SER A 18 17.44 -1.92 22.68
N ARG A 19 18.03 -3.12 22.68
CA ARG A 19 18.95 -3.55 23.73
C ARG A 19 20.36 -3.20 23.25
N GLN A 20 21.03 -2.28 23.94
CA GLN A 20 22.47 -2.01 23.73
C GLN A 20 23.28 -2.53 24.93
N PRO A 21 24.42 -3.21 24.71
CA PRO A 21 25.38 -3.48 25.76
C PRO A 21 26.24 -2.23 26.06
N THR A 22 26.53 -2.03 27.35
CA THR A 22 27.26 -0.89 27.91
C THR A 22 28.72 -0.82 27.43
N LYS A 23 29.19 0.37 27.01
CA LYS A 23 30.61 0.75 27.17
C LYS A 23 30.75 2.20 27.66
N PRO A 24 31.64 2.47 28.63
CA PRO A 24 31.76 3.76 29.32
C PRO A 24 32.79 4.69 28.66
N ASN A 25 32.67 5.97 29.01
CA ASN A 25 33.61 7.08 28.82
C ASN A 25 33.72 7.71 27.43
N GLN A 26 32.99 8.80 27.21
CA GLN A 26 33.60 10.13 27.00
C GLN A 26 32.56 11.25 27.07
N CYS A 27 32.85 12.26 27.88
CA CYS A 27 32.08 13.49 28.00
C CYS A 27 32.67 14.61 27.14
N ARG A 28 31.77 15.48 26.65
CA ARG A 28 31.89 16.92 26.32
C ARG A 28 31.76 17.27 24.82
N HIS A 29 30.64 17.89 24.48
CA HIS A 29 30.50 19.31 24.07
C HIS A 29 29.03 19.52 23.66
N ASP A 30 28.35 20.41 24.38
CA ASP A 30 26.91 20.64 24.32
C ASP A 30 26.54 21.44 23.06
N GLY A 31 26.39 20.72 21.94
CA GLY A 31 25.67 21.21 20.77
C GLY A 31 24.30 20.54 20.76
N ARG A 32 23.22 21.31 20.92
CA ARG A 32 21.85 20.86 20.67
C ARG A 32 21.71 20.41 19.21
N ARG A 33 22.16 19.21 18.89
CA ARG A 33 21.70 18.48 17.71
C ARG A 33 20.30 18.01 18.05
N SER A 34 19.32 18.60 17.37
CA SER A 34 17.97 18.06 17.33
C SER A 34 18.09 16.61 16.84
N MET A 35 17.91 15.66 17.75
CA MET A 35 17.72 14.25 17.42
C MET A 35 16.31 14.11 16.85
N ALA A 36 16.06 14.71 15.69
CA ALA A 36 14.96 14.29 14.84
C ALA A 36 15.31 12.89 14.36
N GLY A 37 14.89 11.89 15.14
CA GLY A 37 14.96 10.49 14.72
C GLY A 37 14.37 10.40 13.32
N LYS A 38 15.14 9.84 12.38
CA LYS A 38 14.70 9.62 11.00
C LYS A 38 13.36 8.89 11.08
N ALA A 39 12.26 9.57 10.75
CA ALA A 39 10.94 8.96 10.76
C ALA A 39 11.02 7.69 9.90
N GLY A 40 10.74 6.53 10.48
CA GLY A 40 10.64 5.29 9.72
C GLY A 40 9.50 5.43 8.72
N GLY A 41 9.66 4.91 7.50
CA GLY A 41 8.61 4.97 6.50
C GLY A 41 7.33 4.28 6.96
N LEU A 42 6.19 4.83 6.56
CA LEU A 42 4.88 4.28 6.90
C LEU A 42 4.68 2.97 6.16
N LYS A 43 4.00 2.02 6.81
CA LYS A 43 3.77 0.69 6.27
C LYS A 43 2.31 0.32 6.40
N GLY A 44 1.79 -0.35 5.39
CA GLY A 44 0.44 -0.93 5.36
C GLY A 44 0.47 -2.33 4.77
N VAL A 45 -0.54 -3.13 5.09
CA VAL A 45 -0.73 -4.45 4.47
C VAL A 45 -2.19 -4.58 4.08
N ALA A 46 -2.44 -5.13 2.89
CA ALA A 46 -3.75 -5.50 2.42
C ALA A 46 -3.78 -6.98 2.02
N LEU A 47 -4.82 -7.68 2.48
CA LEU A 47 -5.05 -9.08 2.14
C LEU A 47 -6.24 -9.17 1.19
N ILE A 48 -5.98 -9.62 -0.03
CA ILE A 48 -6.97 -9.80 -1.08
C ILE A 48 -7.55 -11.21 -0.99
N GLY A 49 -8.88 -11.30 -1.01
CA GLY A 49 -9.58 -12.58 -1.13
C GLY A 49 -10.83 -12.39 -1.98
N GLY A 50 -11.12 -13.35 -2.84
CA GLY A 50 -12.33 -13.35 -3.64
C GLY A 50 -13.62 -13.53 -2.82
N GLY A 51 -14.75 -13.56 -3.53
CA GLY A 51 -16.02 -14.06 -2.99
C GLY A 51 -16.01 -15.58 -2.79
N ALA A 52 -17.10 -16.14 -2.28
CA ALA A 52 -17.20 -17.56 -1.88
C ALA A 52 -16.80 -18.57 -2.97
N ASN A 53 -16.93 -18.22 -4.25
CA ASN A 53 -16.62 -19.10 -5.39
C ASN A 53 -15.40 -18.63 -6.20
N SER A 54 -14.51 -17.85 -5.60
CA SER A 54 -13.33 -17.32 -6.27
C SER A 54 -12.05 -17.86 -5.65
N THR A 55 -11.14 -18.34 -6.50
CA THR A 55 -9.80 -18.78 -6.09
C THR A 55 -8.80 -17.64 -5.97
N VAL A 56 -9.21 -16.42 -6.33
CA VAL A 56 -8.39 -15.22 -6.20
C VAL A 56 -8.00 -14.98 -4.75
N ALA A 57 -6.69 -14.86 -4.52
CA ALA A 57 -6.12 -14.46 -3.23
C ALA A 57 -4.84 -13.65 -3.45
N GLY A 58 -4.44 -12.86 -2.46
CA GLY A 58 -3.18 -12.13 -2.52
C GLY A 58 -2.86 -11.37 -1.26
N ALA A 59 -1.63 -10.89 -1.19
CA ALA A 59 -1.19 -9.99 -0.13
C ALA A 59 -0.36 -8.87 -0.76
N LEU A 60 -0.59 -7.65 -0.30
CA LEU A 60 0.11 -6.45 -0.74
C LEU A 60 0.68 -5.74 0.48
N HIS A 61 1.92 -5.31 0.36
CA HIS A 61 2.63 -4.48 1.30
C HIS A 61 2.75 -3.09 0.70
N PHE A 62 2.41 -2.09 1.50
CA PHE A 62 2.58 -0.69 1.20
C PHE A 62 3.75 -0.16 2.02
N PHE A 63 4.65 0.57 1.39
CA PHE A 63 5.73 1.28 2.07
C PHE A 63 5.82 2.70 1.50
N GLN A 64 5.56 3.70 2.33
CA GLN A 64 5.76 5.09 1.95
C GLN A 64 7.12 5.57 2.44
N ASP A 65 7.98 5.91 1.50
CA ASP A 65 9.31 6.46 1.77
C ASP A 65 9.19 7.93 2.17
N PRO A 66 9.54 8.29 3.41
CA PRO A 66 9.39 9.65 3.90
C PRO A 66 10.41 10.62 3.28
N SER A 67 11.47 10.11 2.64
CA SER A 67 12.47 10.94 1.96
C SER A 67 12.08 11.32 0.53
N THR A 68 11.24 10.51 -0.12
CA THR A 68 10.85 10.73 -1.52
C THR A 68 9.35 10.97 -1.71
N GLY A 69 8.51 10.68 -0.70
CA GLY A 69 7.06 10.78 -0.76
C GLY A 69 6.37 9.63 -1.49
N TYR A 70 7.12 8.82 -2.23
CA TYR A 70 6.57 7.69 -2.98
C TYR A 70 6.04 6.59 -2.06
N THR A 71 4.89 6.06 -2.42
CA THR A 71 4.38 4.80 -1.88
C THR A 71 4.68 3.67 -2.85
N GLU A 72 5.39 2.67 -2.37
CA GLU A 72 5.58 1.41 -3.07
C GLU A 72 4.52 0.41 -2.65
N VAL A 73 3.89 -0.23 -3.63
CA VAL A 73 2.95 -1.33 -3.45
C VAL A 73 3.60 -2.59 -4.01
N ARG A 74 3.86 -3.57 -3.14
CA ARG A 74 4.55 -4.81 -3.49
C ARG A 74 3.75 -6.01 -3.05
N GLY A 75 3.71 -7.07 -3.84
CA GLY A 75 3.07 -8.30 -3.40
C GLY A 75 2.75 -9.25 -4.53
N LYS A 76 1.85 -10.18 -4.24
CA LYS A 76 1.47 -11.23 -5.18
C LYS A 76 -0.02 -11.49 -5.12
N VAL A 77 -0.61 -11.67 -6.28
CA VAL A 77 -1.99 -12.11 -6.45
C VAL A 77 -2.00 -13.40 -7.27
N THR A 78 -2.80 -14.38 -6.86
CA THR A 78 -2.98 -15.66 -7.54
C THR A 78 -4.45 -15.89 -7.87
N GLY A 79 -4.73 -16.90 -8.70
CA GLY A 79 -6.10 -17.30 -9.07
C GLY A 79 -6.76 -16.37 -10.09
N LEU A 80 -5.98 -15.51 -10.76
CA LEU A 80 -6.45 -14.62 -11.82
C LEU A 80 -6.54 -15.37 -13.16
N ALA A 81 -7.39 -14.90 -14.07
CA ALA A 81 -7.25 -15.27 -15.48
C ALA A 81 -5.97 -14.62 -16.06
N PRO A 82 -5.25 -15.23 -17.02
CA PRO A 82 -4.09 -14.60 -17.64
C PRO A 82 -4.45 -13.25 -18.30
N GLY A 83 -3.56 -12.27 -18.22
CA GLY A 83 -3.75 -10.94 -18.83
C GLY A 83 -3.81 -9.78 -17.83
N ARG A 84 -4.35 -8.64 -18.28
CA ARG A 84 -4.40 -7.39 -17.51
C ARG A 84 -5.65 -7.35 -16.62
N HIS A 85 -5.47 -6.93 -15.37
CA HIS A 85 -6.55 -6.73 -14.41
C HIS A 85 -6.47 -5.34 -13.82
N GLY A 86 -7.57 -4.59 -13.88
CA GLY A 86 -7.67 -3.27 -13.26
C GLY A 86 -7.44 -3.36 -11.75
N PHE A 87 -6.66 -2.41 -11.23
CA PHE A 87 -6.18 -2.45 -9.86
C PHE A 87 -6.32 -1.07 -9.24
N HIS A 88 -7.16 -0.99 -8.20
CA HIS A 88 -7.56 0.29 -7.63
C HIS A 88 -7.70 0.24 -6.10
N ILE A 89 -7.55 1.39 -5.46
CA ILE A 89 -7.96 1.61 -4.06
C ILE A 89 -9.38 2.18 -4.08
N HIS A 90 -10.28 1.53 -3.36
CA HIS A 90 -11.66 1.98 -3.19
C HIS A 90 -11.82 2.84 -1.92
N VAL A 91 -12.86 3.66 -1.88
CA VAL A 91 -13.07 4.65 -0.80
C VAL A 91 -13.35 4.01 0.55
N PHE A 92 -13.99 2.83 0.59
CA PHE A 92 -14.34 2.15 1.84
C PHE A 92 -13.57 0.83 2.00
N GLY A 93 -13.13 0.57 3.24
CA GLY A 93 -12.64 -0.73 3.69
C GLY A 93 -13.75 -1.71 4.07
N ASP A 94 -15.00 -1.45 3.63
CA ASP A 94 -16.15 -2.30 3.91
C ASP A 94 -16.22 -3.44 2.90
N THR A 95 -16.16 -4.68 3.40
CA THR A 95 -16.24 -5.91 2.60
C THR A 95 -17.42 -6.80 3.03
N THR A 96 -18.38 -6.26 3.80
CA THR A 96 -19.53 -6.99 4.35
C THR A 96 -20.44 -7.56 3.26
N ASN A 97 -20.65 -6.84 2.15
CA ASN A 97 -21.33 -7.33 0.95
C ASN A 97 -20.35 -7.61 -0.20
N GLY A 98 -19.19 -8.19 0.15
CA GLY A 98 -18.09 -8.40 -0.79
C GLY A 98 -17.58 -7.09 -1.38
N CYS A 99 -17.18 -7.11 -2.66
CA CYS A 99 -16.62 -5.95 -3.35
C CYS A 99 -17.66 -4.83 -3.60
N ASN A 100 -18.95 -5.09 -3.43
CA ASN A 100 -19.98 -4.07 -3.70
C ASN A 100 -20.03 -2.98 -2.63
N SER A 101 -19.65 -3.31 -1.38
CA SER A 101 -19.64 -2.35 -0.27
C SER A 101 -18.44 -1.40 -0.28
N THR A 102 -17.44 -1.62 -1.16
CA THR A 102 -16.19 -0.85 -1.11
C THR A 102 -16.35 0.55 -1.72
N GLY A 103 -17.46 0.77 -2.44
CA GLY A 103 -17.79 2.05 -3.06
C GLY A 103 -16.99 2.31 -4.34
N PRO A 104 -16.97 3.57 -4.83
CA PRO A 104 -16.17 3.96 -6.00
C PRO A 104 -14.66 3.97 -5.69
N HIS A 105 -13.86 4.29 -6.71
CA HIS A 105 -12.43 4.53 -6.55
C HIS A 105 -12.20 5.68 -5.56
N PHE A 106 -11.14 5.58 -4.77
CA PHE A 106 -10.75 6.63 -3.84
C PHE A 106 -10.36 7.90 -4.61
N ASN A 107 -11.21 8.93 -4.52
CA ASN A 107 -11.10 10.18 -5.29
C ASN A 107 -11.32 11.42 -4.40
N PRO A 108 -10.39 11.75 -3.50
CA PRO A 108 -10.53 12.89 -2.60
C PRO A 108 -10.48 14.25 -3.33
N HIS A 109 -10.03 14.28 -4.59
CA HIS A 109 -9.85 15.51 -5.37
C HIS A 109 -10.93 15.72 -6.44
N ASN A 110 -11.93 14.83 -6.50
CA ASN A 110 -13.01 14.87 -7.49
C ASN A 110 -12.52 15.00 -8.95
N LYS A 111 -11.45 14.28 -9.28
CA LYS A 111 -10.86 14.19 -10.62
C LYS A 111 -11.55 13.12 -11.46
N PRO A 112 -11.44 13.14 -12.80
CA PRO A 112 -11.86 12.01 -13.63
C PRO A 112 -10.94 10.79 -13.42
N HIS A 113 -11.39 9.62 -13.88
CA HIS A 113 -10.55 8.42 -13.94
C HIS A 113 -9.41 8.60 -14.95
N GLY A 114 -8.22 8.06 -14.66
CA GLY A 114 -7.05 8.16 -15.54
C GLY A 114 -6.03 7.05 -15.36
N ALA A 115 -5.00 7.04 -16.20
CA ALA A 115 -3.85 6.15 -16.03
C ALA A 115 -2.95 6.63 -14.89
N PRO A 116 -2.12 5.76 -14.28
CA PRO A 116 -1.34 6.13 -13.09
C PRO A 116 -0.35 7.30 -13.25
N PHE A 117 0.03 7.60 -14.49
CA PHE A 117 0.97 8.69 -14.82
C PHE A 117 0.26 9.95 -15.31
N ASP A 118 -1.06 9.95 -15.39
CA ASP A 118 -1.84 11.12 -15.78
C ASP A 118 -1.98 12.08 -14.57
N ASP A 119 -1.91 13.38 -14.83
CA ASP A 119 -2.16 14.42 -13.82
C ASP A 119 -3.63 14.43 -13.36
N GLU A 120 -4.54 14.04 -14.27
CA GLU A 120 -5.96 13.89 -14.04
C GLU A 120 -6.32 12.41 -13.89
N ARG A 121 -6.34 11.95 -12.63
CA ARG A 121 -6.78 10.60 -12.26
C ARG A 121 -7.38 10.60 -10.85
N HIS A 122 -8.06 9.53 -10.48
CA HIS A 122 -8.33 9.29 -9.07
C HIS A 122 -7.04 8.88 -8.36
N VAL A 123 -6.91 9.26 -7.07
CA VAL A 123 -5.79 8.81 -6.23
C VAL A 123 -5.72 7.28 -6.15
N GLY A 124 -6.88 6.62 -6.17
CA GLY A 124 -6.96 5.16 -6.17
C GLY A 124 -6.63 4.49 -7.49
N ASP A 125 -6.34 5.20 -8.58
CA ASP A 125 -6.14 4.60 -9.91
C ASP A 125 -4.71 4.08 -10.12
N LEU A 126 -4.45 2.80 -9.80
CA LEU A 126 -3.12 2.19 -9.88
C LEU A 126 -2.88 1.40 -11.19
N GLY A 127 -3.79 1.52 -12.16
CA GLY A 127 -3.64 0.96 -13.49
C GLY A 127 -3.97 -0.53 -13.53
N ASN A 128 -3.06 -1.34 -14.07
CA ASN A 128 -3.28 -2.78 -14.23
C ASN A 128 -2.12 -3.61 -13.66
N ILE A 129 -2.47 -4.65 -12.91
CA ILE A 129 -1.56 -5.77 -12.65
C ILE A 129 -1.68 -6.79 -13.78
N VAL A 130 -0.62 -7.57 -14.03
CA VAL A 130 -0.58 -8.53 -15.14
C VAL A 130 -0.39 -9.94 -14.59
N ALA A 131 -1.40 -10.78 -14.82
CA ALA A 131 -1.34 -12.20 -14.48
C ALA A 131 -0.70 -13.00 -15.61
N ASN A 132 0.24 -13.87 -15.26
CA ASN A 132 0.85 -14.82 -16.18
C ASN A 132 -0.12 -15.98 -16.53
N LYS A 133 0.37 -16.96 -17.30
CA LYS A 133 -0.43 -18.13 -17.72
C LYS A 133 -0.89 -19.01 -16.55
N ASP A 134 -0.20 -18.96 -15.42
CA ASP A 134 -0.54 -19.70 -14.20
C ASP A 134 -1.52 -18.92 -13.31
N GLY A 135 -2.01 -17.76 -13.78
CA GLY A 135 -2.93 -16.91 -13.02
C GLY A 135 -2.26 -16.16 -11.88
N VAL A 136 -0.95 -15.94 -11.96
CA VAL A 136 -0.14 -15.25 -10.95
C VAL A 136 0.28 -13.87 -11.46
N ALA A 137 -0.01 -12.84 -10.68
CA ALA A 137 0.50 -11.48 -10.87
C ALA A 137 1.45 -11.11 -9.73
N GLU A 138 2.72 -10.87 -10.07
CA GLU A 138 3.67 -10.21 -9.17
C GLU A 138 3.48 -8.70 -9.30
N VAL A 139 3.25 -8.03 -8.18
CA VAL A 139 2.88 -6.62 -8.12
C VAL A 139 4.07 -5.82 -7.61
N PHE A 140 4.50 -4.85 -8.42
CA PHE A 140 5.41 -3.79 -8.01
C PHE A 140 4.93 -2.48 -8.65
N ILE A 141 4.39 -1.59 -7.84
CA ILE A 141 3.89 -0.27 -8.26
C ILE A 141 4.56 0.77 -7.38
N ARG A 142 4.97 1.88 -7.99
CA ARG A 142 5.53 3.03 -7.29
C ARG A 142 4.71 4.27 -7.67
N ASP A 143 4.11 4.91 -6.69
CA ASP A 143 3.07 5.92 -6.88
C ASP A 143 3.30 7.14 -5.98
N LEU A 144 3.02 8.35 -6.48
CA LEU A 144 3.15 9.61 -5.73
C LEU A 144 1.82 10.15 -5.20
N GLN A 145 0.69 9.68 -5.72
CA GLN A 145 -0.62 10.15 -5.28
C GLN A 145 -1.19 9.29 -4.16
N VAL A 146 -0.76 8.04 -3.98
CA VAL A 146 -1.15 7.25 -2.81
C VAL A 146 -0.28 7.61 -1.60
N TRP A 147 -0.90 7.99 -0.48
CA TRP A 147 -0.25 8.26 0.80
C TRP A 147 -0.79 7.34 1.92
N LEU A 148 -0.01 7.16 2.98
CA LEU A 148 -0.36 6.34 4.14
C LEU A 148 -0.66 7.16 5.41
N SER A 149 -0.62 8.49 5.35
CA SER A 149 -0.96 9.43 6.43
C SER A 149 -1.68 10.66 5.94
#